data_AF-A0A7Y0DFA9-F1
#
_entry.id   AF-A0A7Y0DFA9-F1
#
_cell.length_a   1.000
_cell.length_b   1.000
_cell.length_c   1.000
_cell.angle_alpha   90.00
_cell.angle_beta   90.00
_cell.angle_gamma   90.00
#
_symmetry.space_group_name_H-M   'P 1'
#
loop_
_entity.id
_entity.type
_entity.pdbx_description
1 polymer ?
#
loop_
_entity_poly.entity_id
_entity_poly.type
_entity_poly.pdbx_seq_one_letter_code
_entity_poly.pdbx_strand_id
1 'polypeptide(L)'
;MNRLRTGLAFGALVALVAASSQGVAAFGASPPSPSRGAAIAAEQSASAAAGRALGLATGEKLVVRDVITDTDGSTHVRYDRTFDGLRVIGGDLVSHRDSAGTIQSVSWNASHSASVASRTPRVSLA
;
A
#
# COMPACT_ATOMS: atom_id res chain seq x y z
N MET A 1 -45.59 35.63 18.91
CA MET A 1 -44.96 36.95 18.77
C MET A 1 -43.53 36.84 19.26
N ASN A 2 -42.55 36.86 18.36
CA ASN A 2 -41.24 37.48 18.53
C ASN A 2 -40.54 37.46 17.17
N ARG A 3 -40.22 38.67 16.70
CA ARG A 3 -39.61 38.99 15.41
C ARG A 3 -38.11 39.25 15.62
N LEU A 4 -37.37 39.40 14.52
CA LEU A 4 -36.07 40.09 14.35
C LEU A 4 -34.84 39.14 14.49
N ARG A 5 -33.77 39.19 13.69
CA ARG A 5 -33.20 40.15 12.72
C ARG A 5 -32.13 39.43 11.86
N THR A 6 -31.95 39.88 10.62
CA THR A 6 -30.69 40.23 9.90
C THR A 6 -29.37 39.65 10.46
N GLY A 7 -28.45 39.01 9.72
CA GLY A 7 -28.04 39.06 8.33
C GLY A 7 -26.50 39.05 8.32
N LEU A 8 -25.85 38.31 7.41
CA LEU A 8 -24.41 38.45 7.12
C LEU A 8 -24.11 37.81 5.76
N ALA A 9 -23.98 38.68 4.76
CA ALA A 9 -23.40 38.36 3.47
C ALA A 9 -21.88 38.26 3.63
N PHE A 10 -21.28 37.13 3.26
CA PHE A 10 -19.85 37.03 3.00
C PHE A 10 -19.64 37.01 1.49
N GLY A 11 -19.32 38.19 0.95
CA GLY A 11 -18.78 38.33 -0.39
C GLY A 11 -17.26 38.26 -0.35
N ALA A 12 -16.69 37.46 -1.24
CA ALA A 12 -15.40 37.70 -1.91
C ALA A 12 -15.22 36.62 -2.97
N LEU A 13 -15.84 36.84 -4.13
CA LEU A 13 -15.53 36.13 -5.35
C LEU A 13 -14.30 36.81 -5.97
N VAL A 14 -13.24 36.05 -6.28
CA VAL A 14 -12.32 36.15 -7.42
C VAL A 14 -10.99 35.47 -7.06
N ALA A 15 -10.70 34.36 -7.74
CA ALA A 15 -9.34 34.02 -8.14
C ALA A 15 -9.39 33.19 -9.43
N LEU A 16 -8.92 33.83 -10.49
CA LEU A 16 -8.67 33.36 -11.85
C LEU A 16 -7.62 32.24 -11.88
N VAL A 17 -7.91 31.10 -12.53
CA VAL A 17 -6.87 30.24 -13.13
C VAL A 17 -7.34 29.73 -14.50
N ALA A 18 -6.59 30.19 -15.51
CA ALA A 18 -6.26 29.66 -16.83
C ALA A 18 -7.22 28.67 -17.51
N ALA A 19 -7.65 29.09 -18.71
CA ALA A 19 -8.02 28.20 -19.80
C ALA A 19 -6.89 27.21 -20.12
N SER A 20 -7.22 25.92 -20.12
CA SER A 20 -6.63 24.96 -21.04
C SER A 20 -7.77 24.25 -21.77
N SER A 21 -7.52 24.07 -23.06
CA SER A 21 -8.49 23.85 -24.10
C SER A 21 -8.77 22.36 -24.29
N GLN A 22 -10.01 22.08 -24.72
CA GLN A 22 -10.41 20.87 -25.47
C GLN A 22 -10.39 19.55 -24.67
N GLY A 23 -11.48 19.33 -23.95
CA GLY A 23 -11.95 17.98 -23.68
C GLY A 23 -12.42 17.32 -24.97
N VAL A 24 -11.55 16.53 -25.59
CA VAL A 24 -12.01 15.32 -26.29
C VAL A 24 -12.08 14.23 -25.23
N ALA A 25 -13.29 13.86 -24.84
CA ALA A 25 -13.51 12.66 -24.06
C ALA A 25 -13.08 11.47 -24.93
N ALA A 26 -11.85 11.00 -24.74
CA ALA A 26 -11.42 9.73 -25.29
C ALA A 26 -12.23 8.64 -24.57
N PHE A 27 -13.26 8.15 -25.23
CA PHE A 27 -13.99 6.96 -24.82
C PHE A 27 -12.99 5.80 -24.70
N GLY A 28 -12.72 5.34 -23.47
CA GLY A 28 -11.96 4.11 -23.22
C GLY A 28 -10.52 4.26 -22.73
N ALA A 29 -10.07 5.43 -22.28
CA ALA A 29 -8.77 5.53 -21.62
C ALA A 29 -8.86 5.00 -20.18
N SER A 30 -8.46 3.74 -19.95
CA SER A 30 -8.11 3.31 -18.58
C SER A 30 -7.01 4.23 -18.05
N PRO A 31 -7.08 4.67 -16.78
CA PRO A 31 -6.00 5.42 -16.18
C PRO A 31 -4.68 4.65 -16.37
N PRO A 32 -3.56 5.34 -16.66
CA PRO A 32 -2.29 4.67 -16.87
C PRO A 32 -1.93 3.86 -15.62
N SER A 33 -1.70 2.56 -15.78
CA SER A 33 -1.21 1.73 -14.69
C SER A 33 0.15 2.26 -14.22
N PRO A 34 0.40 2.35 -12.90
CA PRO A 34 1.69 2.77 -12.40
C PRO A 34 2.79 1.85 -12.94
N SER A 35 3.97 2.40 -13.16
CA SER A 35 5.13 1.56 -13.48
C SER A 35 5.37 0.57 -12.32
N ARG A 36 5.92 -0.61 -12.63
CA ARG A 36 6.24 -1.62 -11.61
C ARG A 36 7.03 -1.04 -10.43
N GLY A 37 8.03 -0.21 -10.71
CA GLY A 37 8.83 0.44 -9.67
C GLY A 37 8.01 1.40 -8.79
N ALA A 38 7.09 2.17 -9.38
CA ALA A 38 6.20 3.05 -8.64
C ALA A 38 5.21 2.26 -7.77
N ALA A 39 4.66 1.16 -8.29
CA ALA A 39 3.76 0.27 -7.55
C ALA A 39 4.48 -0.37 -6.33
N ILE A 40 5.69 -0.88 -6.54
CA ILE A 40 6.52 -1.45 -5.47
C ILE A 40 6.82 -0.38 -4.40
N ALA A 41 7.21 0.83 -4.79
CA ALA A 41 7.51 1.91 -3.84
C ALA A 41 6.27 2.33 -3.04
N ALA A 42 5.11 2.46 -3.68
CA ALA A 42 3.85 2.75 -3.03
C ALA A 42 3.49 1.67 -2.00
N GLU A 43 3.52 0.40 -2.39
CA GLU A 43 3.25 -0.72 -1.47
C GLU A 43 4.28 -0.84 -0.35
N GLN A 44 5.56 -0.53 -0.64
CA GLN A 44 6.60 -0.57 0.37
C GLN A 44 6.34 0.48 1.46
N SER A 45 5.78 1.65 1.12
CA SER A 45 5.39 2.66 2.10
C SER A 45 4.25 2.20 3.02
N ALA A 46 3.35 1.35 2.53
CA ALA A 46 2.23 0.78 3.28
C ALA A 46 2.59 -0.52 4.03
N SER A 47 3.72 -1.15 3.71
CA SER A 47 4.14 -2.47 4.22
C SER A 47 4.15 -2.59 5.75
N ALA A 48 4.50 -1.52 6.47
CA ALA A 48 4.49 -1.51 7.93
C ALA A 48 3.08 -1.58 8.50
N ALA A 49 2.10 -0.93 7.86
CA ALA A 49 0.70 -1.02 8.25
C ALA A 49 0.14 -2.41 7.93
N ALA A 50 0.48 -2.96 6.76
CA ALA A 50 0.13 -4.34 6.39
C ALA A 50 0.69 -5.35 7.41
N GLY A 51 1.97 -5.23 7.81
CA GLY A 51 2.57 -6.10 8.82
C GLY A 51 1.84 -6.07 10.17
N ARG A 52 1.36 -4.89 10.61
CA ARG A 52 0.54 -4.77 11.82
C ARG A 52 -0.84 -5.42 11.65
N ALA A 53 -1.49 -5.21 10.51
CA ALA A 53 -2.79 -5.82 10.23
C ALA A 53 -2.73 -7.35 10.18
N LEU A 54 -1.58 -7.90 9.78
CA LEU A 54 -1.31 -9.35 9.75
C LEU A 54 -0.82 -9.94 11.08
N GLY A 55 -0.63 -9.11 12.12
CA GLY A 55 -0.20 -9.58 13.43
C GLY A 55 1.26 -10.05 13.49
N LEU A 56 2.14 -9.49 12.65
CA LEU A 56 3.56 -9.82 12.68
C LEU A 56 4.22 -9.43 14.01
N ALA A 57 5.17 -10.25 14.45
CA ALA A 57 5.89 -10.00 15.70
C ALA A 57 6.76 -8.72 15.62
N THR A 58 7.06 -8.15 16.80
CA THR A 58 8.01 -7.03 16.89
C THR A 58 9.37 -7.44 16.34
N GLY A 59 9.91 -6.66 15.39
CA GLY A 59 11.16 -6.96 14.70
C GLY A 59 10.97 -7.59 13.31
N GLU A 60 9.78 -8.11 13.00
CA GLU A 60 9.43 -8.57 11.66
C GLU A 60 9.07 -7.39 10.74
N LYS A 61 9.59 -7.39 9.51
CA LYS A 61 9.29 -6.39 8.49
C LYS A 61 8.99 -7.03 7.16
N LEU A 62 8.10 -6.40 6.40
CA LEU A 62 7.74 -6.80 5.05
C LEU A 62 8.53 -5.98 4.02
N VAL A 63 9.10 -6.67 3.04
CA VAL A 63 9.81 -6.09 1.90
C VAL A 63 9.08 -6.49 0.63
N VAL A 64 8.51 -5.53 -0.07
CA VAL A 64 7.77 -5.75 -1.32
C VAL A 64 8.74 -6.25 -2.38
N ARG A 65 8.37 -7.36 -3.01
CA ARG A 65 9.10 -7.95 -4.12
C ARG A 65 8.47 -7.65 -5.45
N ASP A 66 7.15 -7.76 -5.51
CA ASP A 66 6.41 -7.49 -6.73
C ASP A 66 4.97 -7.10 -6.40
N VAL A 67 4.36 -6.38 -7.34
CA VAL A 67 2.97 -5.98 -7.31
C VAL A 67 2.37 -6.33 -8.66
N ILE A 68 1.33 -7.15 -8.64
CA ILE A 68 0.59 -7.57 -9.82
C ILE A 68 -0.84 -7.06 -9.64
N THR A 69 -1.36 -6.35 -10.63
CA THR A 69 -2.74 -5.89 -10.66
C THR A 69 -3.44 -6.59 -11.81
N ASP A 70 -4.56 -7.24 -11.52
CA ASP A 70 -5.38 -7.93 -12.51
C ASP A 70 -6.31 -6.96 -13.24
N THR A 71 -6.96 -7.48 -14.28
CA THR A 71 -7.85 -6.68 -15.14
C THR A 71 -9.12 -6.22 -14.42
N ASP A 72 -9.58 -6.95 -13.40
CA ASP A 72 -10.72 -6.58 -12.55
C ASP A 72 -10.34 -5.57 -11.45
N GLY A 73 -9.04 -5.21 -11.36
CA GLY A 73 -8.49 -4.30 -10.37
C GLY A 73 -8.02 -4.97 -9.08
N SER A 74 -8.15 -6.30 -8.92
CA SER A 74 -7.53 -6.98 -7.77
C SER A 74 -6.02 -6.81 -7.80
N THR A 75 -5.40 -6.76 -6.63
CA THR A 75 -3.96 -6.59 -6.51
C THR A 75 -3.34 -7.66 -5.63
N HIS A 76 -2.30 -8.30 -6.15
CA HIS A 76 -1.48 -9.29 -5.48
C HIS A 76 -0.11 -8.69 -5.16
N VAL A 77 0.20 -8.58 -3.87
CA VAL A 77 1.50 -8.05 -3.42
C VAL A 77 2.32 -9.18 -2.81
N ARG A 78 3.48 -9.45 -3.41
CA ARG A 78 4.45 -10.44 -2.89
C ARG A 78 5.41 -9.76 -1.94
N TYR A 79 5.57 -10.32 -0.74
CA TYR A 79 6.50 -9.83 0.26
C TYR A 79 7.53 -10.88 0.63
N ASP A 80 8.79 -10.47 0.65
CA ASP A 80 9.78 -11.10 1.52
C ASP A 80 9.59 -10.62 2.95
N ARG A 81 10.06 -11.42 3.91
CA ARG A 81 10.07 -11.04 5.32
C ARG A 81 11.48 -10.99 5.88
N THR A 82 11.72 -10.01 6.73
CA THR A 82 12.92 -9.92 7.56
C THR A 82 12.56 -9.95 9.02
N PHE A 83 13.49 -10.42 9.85
CA PHE A 83 13.39 -10.40 11.30
C PHE A 83 14.70 -9.84 11.86
N ASP A 84 14.63 -8.68 12.50
CA ASP A 84 15.80 -7.94 13.00
C ASP A 84 16.92 -7.78 11.96
N GLY A 85 16.53 -7.51 10.70
CA GLY A 85 17.45 -7.31 9.58
C GLY A 85 17.92 -8.59 8.88
N LEU A 86 17.61 -9.77 9.42
CA LEU A 86 17.92 -11.05 8.79
C LEU A 86 16.76 -11.47 7.88
N ARG A 87 17.07 -12.04 6.71
CA ARG A 87 16.03 -12.59 5.82
C ARG A 87 15.45 -13.87 6.42
N VAL A 88 14.13 -13.95 6.47
CA VAL A 88 13.41 -15.16 6.88
C VAL A 88 13.22 -16.04 5.64
N ILE A 89 13.91 -17.18 5.59
CA ILE A 89 13.80 -18.14 4.47
C ILE A 89 12.50 -18.93 4.63
N GLY A 90 11.70 -19.02 3.55
CA GLY A 90 10.38 -19.66 3.56
C GLY A 90 9.30 -18.89 4.34
N GLY A 91 9.61 -17.65 4.73
CA GLY A 91 8.70 -16.77 5.47
C GLY A 91 8.03 -15.71 4.60
N ASP A 92 8.07 -15.85 3.28
CA ASP A 92 7.40 -14.97 2.33
C ASP A 92 5.89 -15.21 2.27
N LEU A 93 5.17 -14.18 1.82
CA LEU A 93 3.71 -14.20 1.71
C LEU A 93 3.21 -13.40 0.51
N VAL A 94 1.98 -13.68 0.09
CA VAL A 94 1.26 -12.92 -0.92
C VAL A 94 -0.05 -12.40 -0.32
N SER A 95 -0.23 -11.09 -0.30
CA SER A 95 -1.51 -10.46 0.06
C SER A 95 -2.38 -10.36 -1.18
N HIS A 96 -3.63 -10.80 -1.08
CA HIS A 96 -4.65 -10.68 -2.12
C HIS A 96 -5.61 -9.58 -1.72
N ARG A 97 -5.76 -8.57 -2.57
CA ARG A 97 -6.62 -7.41 -2.31
C ARG A 97 -7.64 -7.25 -3.41
N ASP A 98 -8.84 -6.84 -3.04
CA ASP A 98 -9.84 -6.42 -4.02
C ASP A 98 -9.49 -5.08 -4.67
N SER A 99 -10.33 -4.65 -5.62
CA SER A 99 -10.17 -3.37 -6.32
C SER A 99 -10.34 -2.13 -5.43
N ALA A 100 -10.89 -2.28 -4.22
CA ALA A 100 -10.93 -1.23 -3.20
C ALA A 100 -9.67 -1.21 -2.33
N GLY A 101 -8.74 -2.17 -2.50
CA GLY A 101 -7.51 -2.30 -1.72
C GLY A 101 -7.69 -3.05 -0.39
N THR A 102 -8.86 -3.66 -0.14
CA THR A 102 -9.11 -4.43 1.08
C THR A 102 -8.41 -5.79 0.99
N ILE A 103 -7.67 -6.19 2.02
CA ILE A 103 -7.06 -7.53 2.09
C ILE A 103 -8.17 -8.57 2.27
N GLN A 104 -8.36 -9.40 1.26
CA GLN A 104 -9.35 -10.48 1.25
C GLN A 104 -8.76 -11.78 1.82
N SER A 105 -7.53 -12.09 1.43
CA SER A 105 -6.83 -13.29 1.89
C SER A 105 -5.32 -13.10 1.82
N VAL A 106 -4.61 -13.98 2.52
CA VAL A 106 -3.13 -14.02 2.49
C VAL A 106 -2.69 -15.45 2.30
N SER A 107 -1.84 -15.68 1.29
CA SER A 107 -1.17 -16.96 1.08
C SER A 107 0.22 -16.90 1.71
N TRP A 108 0.46 -17.80 2.66
CA TRP A 108 1.75 -17.95 3.33
C TRP A 108 2.52 -19.11 2.73
N ASN A 109 3.84 -18.98 2.63
CA ASN A 109 4.67 -20.07 2.14
C ASN A 109 4.76 -21.21 3.17
N ALA A 110 5.26 -20.95 4.39
CA ALA A 110 5.39 -22.00 5.41
C ALA A 110 5.07 -21.57 6.84
N SER A 111 5.71 -20.51 7.35
CA SER A 111 5.60 -20.13 8.77
C SER A 111 4.95 -18.77 8.96
N HIS A 112 4.01 -18.67 9.90
CA HIS A 112 3.39 -17.40 10.27
C HIS A 112 4.24 -16.58 11.25
N SER A 113 5.12 -17.22 12.03
CA SER A 113 6.00 -16.57 13.00
C SER A 113 7.47 -16.90 12.76
N ALA A 114 8.36 -15.91 12.93
CA ALA A 114 9.81 -16.13 12.97
C ALA A 114 10.34 -15.84 14.39
N SER A 115 10.90 -16.87 15.05
CA SER A 115 11.61 -16.70 16.32
C SER A 115 12.86 -17.55 16.34
N VAL A 116 13.97 -16.95 16.77
CA VAL A 116 15.27 -17.62 16.91
C VAL A 116 15.90 -17.24 18.24
N ALA A 117 16.56 -18.20 18.86
CA ALA A 117 17.19 -18.05 20.17
C ALA A 117 18.44 -17.15 20.16
N SER A 118 19.19 -17.15 19.05
CA SER A 118 20.35 -16.26 18.86
C SER A 118 20.47 -15.88 17.38
N ARG A 119 20.96 -14.65 17.15
CA ARG A 119 21.21 -14.05 15.84
C ARG A 119 22.70 -13.80 15.62
N THR A 120 23.54 -14.25 16.56
CA THR A 120 25.00 -14.11 16.50
C THR A 120 25.59 -15.33 15.80
N PRO A 121 26.18 -15.18 14.60
CA PRO A 121 26.86 -16.28 13.94
C PRO A 121 28.07 -16.72 14.77
N ARG A 122 28.23 -18.03 14.94
CA ARG A 122 29.40 -18.62 15.63
C ARG A 122 30.52 -19.02 14.66
N VAL A 123 30.22 -18.99 13.37
CA VAL A 123 31.12 -19.30 12.27
C VAL A 123 31.10 -18.14 11.29
N SER A 124 32.26 -17.79 10.74
CA SER A 124 32.37 -16.78 9.68
C SER A 124 32.10 -17.39 8.32
N LEU A 125 31.84 -16.55 7.33
CA LEU A 125 31.95 -16.95 5.93
C LEU A 125 33.40 -17.37 5.66
N ALA A 126 33.55 -18.42 4.84
CA ALA A 126 34.86 -18.91 4.38
C ALA A 126 35.46 -17.98 3.33
#